data_AF-A0AAD1IS14-F1
#
_entry.id   AF-A0AAD1IS14-F1
#
_cell.length_a   1.000
_cell.length_b   1.000
_cell.length_c   1.000
_cell.angle_alpha   90.00
_cell.angle_beta   90.00
_cell.angle_gamma   90.00
#
_symmetry.space_group_name_H-M   'P 1'
#
loop_
_entity.id
_entity.type
_entity.pdbx_description
1 polymer ?
#
loop_
_entity_poly.entity_id
_entity_poly.type
_entity_poly.pdbx_seq_one_letter_code
_entity_poly.pdbx_strand_id
1 'polypeptide(L)'
;MNAWGEEISVAGMEPDTLIREYLLLGLRFDRVEDGYVDSFTGDPALRGAVADEPAPDPADLARQADRLLAAVPDTPRTGGFDEARADYLAAHLRALALAGRKFAGEDVGFVDEVEAYFDVRITKGDPEAYRQAHVALDEALGGSGPLAERIQAHRTADEIPPERLEECIHAFSSALRDRVRATYPLPDTETITYEVVTDKPWSGFNYYLGNYRSTVAVNADLKQQMANLPRLVAHESYPGHHTEHCRKEFGLVDGKGQAEQTIFLVNTPQCLMAEGLADLALYAAMGDRASEATGDGHGWGSWAAEIYADLGLRFDGARAEAVSAATTALADVRQDAAIMLHDEHRPVDDVVAFLKRWLLVDDDRARQMLRFLSSPLWRAYTSTYVEGYRLLRGWLDARPAGVGLTERFGRLLDEPLIPSALRVA
;
A
#
# COMPACT_ATOMS: atom_id res chain seq x y z
N MET A 1 -3.55 39.47 29.26
CA MET A 1 -2.25 39.54 28.55
C MET A 1 -1.70 38.14 28.44
N ASN A 2 -2.07 37.45 27.36
CA ASN A 2 -1.24 36.59 26.52
C ASN A 2 -1.79 36.86 25.12
N ALA A 3 -0.94 37.40 24.26
CA ALA A 3 -1.24 37.78 22.89
C ALA A 3 -1.13 36.55 21.99
N TRP A 4 -1.77 36.59 20.81
CA TRP A 4 -1.84 35.53 19.79
C TRP A 4 -2.93 34.47 20.00
N GLY A 5 -4.16 34.93 20.13
CA GLY A 5 -5.33 34.18 19.64
C GLY A 5 -5.81 34.87 18.37
N GLU A 6 -5.14 34.66 17.24
CA GLU A 6 -5.76 34.94 15.95
C GLU A 6 -6.64 33.74 15.62
N GLU A 7 -7.96 33.93 15.76
CA GLU A 7 -8.93 33.15 15.00
C GLU A 7 -8.59 33.36 13.52
N ILE A 8 -7.89 32.39 12.92
CA ILE A 8 -7.71 32.35 11.47
C ILE A 8 -9.12 32.26 10.87
N SER A 9 -9.57 33.37 10.30
CA SER A 9 -10.81 33.46 9.55
C SER A 9 -10.83 32.37 8.49
N VAL A 10 -11.87 31.53 8.50
CA VAL A 10 -12.09 30.46 7.51
C VAL A 10 -12.26 31.03 6.08
N ALA A 11 -12.63 32.31 5.96
CA ALA A 11 -12.69 32.99 4.67
C ALA A 11 -11.30 33.43 4.21
N GLY A 12 -10.82 32.86 3.09
CA GLY A 12 -9.63 33.34 2.39
C GLY A 12 -8.29 32.80 2.89
N MET A 13 -8.23 31.55 3.37
CA MET A 13 -6.95 30.90 3.67
C MET A 13 -6.13 30.76 2.38
N GLU A 14 -4.90 31.28 2.38
CA GLU A 14 -3.97 31.14 1.25
C GLU A 14 -3.43 29.70 1.16
N PRO A 15 -3.13 29.18 -0.06
CA PRO A 15 -2.67 27.80 -0.25
C PRO A 15 -1.48 27.40 0.63
N ASP A 16 -0.47 28.26 0.73
CA ASP A 16 0.74 27.98 1.52
C ASP A 16 0.43 27.80 3.01
N THR A 17 -0.54 28.57 3.52
CA THR A 17 -1.01 28.45 4.91
C THR A 17 -1.77 27.14 5.11
N LEU A 18 -2.69 26.80 4.19
CA LEU A 18 -3.45 25.54 4.25
C LEU A 18 -2.50 24.33 4.26
N ILE A 19 -1.53 24.31 3.35
CA ILE A 19 -0.54 23.22 3.23
C ILE A 19 0.32 23.14 4.49
N ARG A 20 0.80 24.28 5.00
CA ARG A 20 1.58 24.31 6.23
C ARG A 20 0.79 23.76 7.42
N GLU A 21 -0.46 24.17 7.60
CA GLU A 21 -1.30 23.68 8.69
C GLU A 21 -1.64 22.19 8.52
N TYR A 22 -1.83 21.72 7.29
CA TYR A 22 -1.98 20.28 7.00
C TYR A 22 -0.74 19.47 7.43
N LEU A 23 0.48 19.95 7.11
CA LEU A 23 1.73 19.29 7.51
C LEU A 23 1.89 19.24 9.03
N LEU A 24 1.64 20.37 9.71
CA LEU A 24 1.69 20.45 11.18
C LEU A 24 0.66 19.51 11.81
N LEU A 25 -0.56 19.46 11.27
CA LEU A 25 -1.61 18.56 11.74
C LEU A 25 -1.18 17.10 11.62
N GLY A 26 -0.66 16.68 10.46
CA GLY A 26 -0.16 15.31 10.27
C GLY A 26 0.95 14.93 11.27
N LEU A 27 1.92 15.82 11.50
CA LEU A 27 2.98 15.62 12.49
C LEU A 27 2.44 15.56 13.93
N ARG A 28 1.34 16.24 14.25
CA ARG A 28 0.68 16.14 15.58
C ARG A 28 -0.01 14.79 15.77
N PHE A 29 -0.56 14.19 14.70
CA PHE A 29 -1.13 12.84 14.78
C PHE A 29 -0.08 11.78 15.13
N ASP A 30 1.15 11.92 14.65
CA ASP A 30 2.27 11.04 15.03
C ASP A 30 2.61 11.10 16.53
N ARG A 31 2.31 12.23 17.20
CA ARG A 31 2.44 12.36 18.65
C ARG A 31 1.27 11.75 19.43
N VAL A 32 0.16 11.43 18.76
CA VAL A 32 -0.98 10.69 19.33
C VAL A 32 -0.74 9.19 19.21
N GLU A 33 -0.35 8.72 18.04
CA GLU A 33 -0.06 7.32 17.73
C GLU A 33 1.26 7.24 16.96
N ASP A 34 2.28 6.63 17.59
CA ASP A 34 3.63 6.49 16.99
C ASP A 34 3.55 5.65 15.70
N GLY A 35 4.14 6.17 14.62
CA GLY A 35 4.09 5.55 13.29
C GLY A 35 2.88 5.97 12.45
N TYR A 36 2.14 7.00 12.86
CA TYR A 36 1.11 7.60 12.01
C TYR A 36 1.73 8.33 10.81
N VAL A 37 2.92 8.92 10.99
CA VAL A 37 3.75 9.43 9.89
C VAL A 37 4.72 8.33 9.47
N ASP A 38 4.46 7.75 8.29
CA ASP A 38 5.32 6.71 7.72
C ASP A 38 6.65 7.30 7.23
N SER A 39 6.59 8.44 6.54
CA SER A 39 7.76 9.20 6.11
C SER A 39 7.47 10.71 6.13
N PHE A 40 8.48 11.51 6.45
CA PHE A 40 8.44 12.96 6.31
C PHE A 40 9.81 13.48 5.88
N THR A 41 9.84 14.07 4.68
CA THR A 41 11.02 14.60 4.00
C THR A 41 10.97 16.13 3.85
N GLY A 42 9.95 16.76 4.44
CA GLY A 42 9.77 18.22 4.44
C GLY A 42 10.69 18.94 5.42
N ASP A 43 10.40 20.22 5.65
CA ASP A 43 11.21 21.07 6.53
C ASP A 43 11.32 20.47 7.96
N PRO A 44 12.52 20.08 8.43
CA PRO A 44 12.72 19.54 9.78
C PRO A 44 12.29 20.50 10.89
N ALA A 45 12.24 21.82 10.62
CA ALA A 45 11.77 22.80 11.59
C ALA A 45 10.28 22.62 11.94
N LEU A 46 9.46 22.07 11.02
CA LEU A 46 8.05 21.76 11.30
C LEU A 46 7.95 20.65 12.35
N ARG A 47 8.74 19.57 12.18
CA ARG A 47 8.81 18.47 13.15
C ARG A 47 9.34 18.95 14.50
N GLY A 48 10.36 19.81 14.50
CA GLY A 48 10.88 20.44 15.72
C GLY A 48 9.82 21.27 16.44
N ALA A 49 9.09 22.12 15.72
CA ALA A 49 8.03 22.94 16.29
C ALA A 49 6.92 22.09 16.94
N VAL A 50 6.46 21.03 16.27
CA VAL A 50 5.43 20.12 16.80
C VAL A 50 5.93 19.30 17.99
N ALA A 51 7.21 18.96 18.04
CA ALA A 51 7.79 18.25 19.19
C ALA A 51 7.80 19.11 20.47
N ASP A 52 7.97 20.43 20.33
CA ASP A 52 7.98 21.40 21.44
C ASP A 52 6.57 21.78 21.93
N GLU A 53 5.51 21.41 21.21
CA GLU A 53 4.12 21.64 21.62
C GLU A 53 3.72 20.76 22.83
N PRO A 54 2.72 21.17 23.63
CA PRO A 54 2.06 20.27 24.58
C PRO A 54 1.54 18.98 23.92
N ALA A 55 1.26 17.95 24.72
CA ALA A 55 0.66 16.73 24.19
C ALA A 55 -0.68 17.06 23.49
N PRO A 56 -0.89 16.60 22.23
CA PRO A 56 -2.09 16.92 21.48
C PRO A 56 -3.33 16.26 22.08
N ASP A 57 -4.47 16.97 22.01
CA ASP A 57 -5.79 16.41 22.27
C ASP A 57 -6.39 15.91 20.94
N PRO A 58 -6.64 14.60 20.77
CA PRO A 58 -7.20 14.05 19.53
C PRO A 58 -8.54 14.69 19.10
N ALA A 59 -9.38 15.09 20.07
CA ALA A 59 -10.63 15.78 19.77
C ALA A 59 -10.37 17.18 19.20
N ASP A 60 -9.29 17.85 19.61
CA ASP A 60 -8.86 19.11 19.02
C ASP A 60 -8.27 18.93 17.63
N LEU A 61 -7.48 17.88 17.41
CA LEU A 61 -6.97 17.55 16.07
C LEU A 61 -8.11 17.26 15.09
N ALA A 62 -9.17 16.56 15.52
CA ALA A 62 -10.38 16.36 14.70
C ALA A 62 -11.02 17.70 14.29
N ARG A 63 -11.20 18.63 15.26
CA ARG A 63 -11.73 19.98 14.98
C ARG A 63 -10.80 20.81 14.09
N GLN A 64 -9.48 20.63 14.20
CA GLN A 64 -8.51 21.26 13.29
C GLN A 64 -8.69 20.72 11.87
N ALA A 65 -8.75 19.40 11.71
CA ALA A 65 -8.98 18.75 10.41
C ALA A 65 -10.28 19.22 9.74
N ASP A 66 -11.39 19.24 10.49
CA ASP A 66 -12.69 19.71 9.98
C ASP A 66 -12.65 21.19 9.57
N ARG A 67 -11.93 22.05 10.32
CA ARG A 67 -11.74 23.46 9.96
C ARG A 67 -10.94 23.64 8.68
N LEU A 68 -9.83 22.91 8.54
CA LEU A 68 -9.02 22.95 7.31
C LEU A 68 -9.82 22.40 6.12
N LEU A 69 -10.54 21.30 6.31
CA LEU A 69 -11.41 20.73 5.27
C LEU A 69 -12.46 21.72 4.79
N ALA A 70 -13.09 22.45 5.72
CA ALA A 70 -14.07 23.49 5.39
C ALA A 70 -13.46 24.69 4.64
N ALA A 71 -12.15 24.95 4.80
CA ALA A 71 -11.45 26.02 4.09
C ALA A 71 -11.02 25.65 2.66
N VAL A 72 -10.90 24.36 2.33
CA VAL A 72 -10.43 23.90 1.01
C VAL A 72 -11.22 24.50 -0.18
N PRO A 73 -12.56 24.55 -0.17
CA PRO A 73 -13.34 25.10 -1.29
C PRO A 73 -13.12 26.60 -1.52
N ASP A 74 -12.87 27.36 -0.45
CA ASP A 74 -12.68 28.81 -0.50
C ASP A 74 -11.20 29.22 -0.68
N THR A 75 -10.27 28.25 -0.64
CA THR A 75 -8.84 28.47 -0.85
C THR A 75 -8.57 28.80 -2.33
N PRO A 76 -8.00 29.97 -2.67
CA PRO A 76 -7.76 30.38 -4.05
C PRO A 76 -6.92 29.37 -4.85
N ARG A 77 -7.31 29.09 -6.09
CA ARG A 77 -6.54 28.24 -7.02
C ARG A 77 -5.42 29.03 -7.70
N THR A 78 -4.47 29.50 -6.89
CA THR A 78 -3.34 30.35 -7.30
C THR A 78 -2.00 29.70 -6.91
N GLY A 79 -0.88 30.21 -7.42
CA GLY A 79 0.45 29.71 -7.04
C GLY A 79 0.71 28.23 -7.40
N GLY A 80 0.02 27.71 -8.41
CA GLY A 80 0.09 26.29 -8.80
C GLY A 80 -0.73 25.35 -7.91
N PHE A 81 -1.54 25.86 -6.98
CA PHE A 81 -2.54 25.10 -6.26
C PHE A 81 -3.78 24.93 -7.15
N ASP A 82 -4.00 23.72 -7.66
CA ASP A 82 -5.07 23.38 -8.59
C ASP A 82 -6.14 22.50 -7.91
N GLU A 83 -7.17 22.10 -8.67
CA GLU A 83 -8.27 21.31 -8.14
C GLU A 83 -7.83 19.92 -7.67
N ALA A 84 -6.87 19.29 -8.37
CA ALA A 84 -6.37 17.97 -7.99
C ALA A 84 -5.66 18.01 -6.63
N ARG A 85 -4.86 19.04 -6.37
CA ARG A 85 -4.21 19.26 -5.08
C ARG A 85 -5.22 19.56 -3.96
N ALA A 86 -6.28 20.31 -4.28
CA ALA A 86 -7.34 20.57 -3.34
C ALA A 86 -8.15 19.30 -3.00
N ASP A 87 -8.48 18.48 -3.99
CA ASP A 87 -9.15 17.18 -3.80
C ASP A 87 -8.28 16.23 -2.97
N TYR A 88 -6.97 16.18 -3.23
CA TYR A 88 -6.00 15.43 -2.44
C TYR A 88 -6.03 15.84 -0.95
N LEU A 89 -5.90 17.14 -0.67
CA LEU A 89 -5.94 17.65 0.71
C LEU A 89 -7.30 17.39 1.37
N ALA A 90 -8.41 17.59 0.65
CA ALA A 90 -9.74 17.34 1.19
C ALA A 90 -9.93 15.85 1.57
N ALA A 91 -9.44 14.93 0.74
CA ALA A 91 -9.51 13.50 1.04
C ALA A 91 -8.66 13.13 2.26
N HIS A 92 -7.45 13.68 2.38
CA HIS A 92 -6.58 13.47 3.54
C HIS A 92 -7.18 14.07 4.82
N LEU A 93 -7.73 15.29 4.77
CA LEU A 93 -8.33 15.95 5.92
C LEU A 93 -9.59 15.23 6.42
N ARG A 94 -10.39 14.61 5.53
CA ARG A 94 -11.51 13.73 5.93
C ARG A 94 -11.02 12.53 6.74
N ALA A 95 -9.95 11.88 6.28
CA ALA A 95 -9.33 10.76 6.99
C ALA A 95 -8.81 11.19 8.37
N LEU A 96 -8.10 12.32 8.45
CA LEU A 96 -7.58 12.87 9.70
C LEU A 96 -8.69 13.27 10.68
N ALA A 97 -9.78 13.88 10.19
CA ALA A 97 -10.92 14.24 11.04
C ALA A 97 -11.54 13.00 11.70
N LEU A 98 -11.73 11.93 10.94
CA LEU A 98 -12.22 10.66 11.49
C LEU A 98 -11.21 10.01 12.45
N ALA A 99 -9.91 10.01 12.11
CA ALA A 99 -8.87 9.50 12.99
C ALA A 99 -8.85 10.22 14.33
N GLY A 100 -8.96 11.55 14.34
CA GLY A 100 -9.04 12.34 15.57
C GLY A 100 -10.24 11.98 16.44
N ARG A 101 -11.43 11.81 15.84
CA ARG A 101 -12.64 11.35 16.55
C ARG A 101 -12.46 9.96 17.16
N LYS A 102 -11.93 9.01 16.40
CA LYS A 102 -11.64 7.65 16.87
C LYS A 102 -10.63 7.64 18.02
N PHE A 103 -9.53 8.39 17.89
CA PHE A 103 -8.53 8.53 18.95
C PHE A 103 -9.07 9.26 20.19
N ALA A 104 -10.09 10.11 20.04
CA ALA A 104 -10.83 10.71 21.15
C ALA A 104 -11.81 9.73 21.84
N GLY A 105 -11.94 8.50 21.33
CA GLY A 105 -12.80 7.45 21.88
C GLY A 105 -14.22 7.44 21.34
N GLU A 106 -14.51 8.15 20.24
CA GLU A 106 -15.80 8.05 19.57
C GLU A 106 -15.97 6.67 18.90
N ASP A 107 -17.19 6.14 18.98
CA ASP A 107 -17.54 4.89 18.31
C ASP A 107 -17.80 5.14 16.82
N VAL A 108 -17.04 4.45 15.97
CA VAL A 108 -17.09 4.60 14.52
C VAL A 108 -17.26 3.23 13.90
N GLY A 109 -18.30 3.07 13.07
CA GLY A 109 -18.54 1.84 12.33
C GLY A 109 -17.38 1.51 11.39
N PHE A 110 -16.98 0.24 11.32
CA PHE A 110 -15.77 -0.18 10.59
C PHE A 110 -15.81 0.14 9.09
N VAL A 111 -16.98 0.01 8.46
CA VAL A 111 -17.14 0.36 7.04
C VAL A 111 -16.99 1.86 6.81
N ASP A 112 -17.54 2.68 7.70
CA ASP A 112 -17.43 4.15 7.62
C ASP A 112 -15.99 4.61 7.95
N GLU A 113 -15.29 3.86 8.81
CA GLU A 113 -13.86 4.04 9.06
C GLU A 113 -13.04 3.86 7.79
N VAL A 114 -13.21 2.73 7.12
CA VAL A 114 -12.51 2.41 5.87
C VAL A 114 -12.85 3.41 4.77
N GLU A 115 -14.11 3.86 4.68
CA GLU A 115 -14.52 4.86 3.70
C GLU A 115 -13.85 6.22 3.93
N ALA A 116 -13.77 6.70 5.17
CA ALA A 116 -13.10 7.96 5.43
C ALA A 116 -11.58 7.86 5.26
N TYR A 117 -10.97 6.75 5.69
CA TYR A 117 -9.52 6.55 5.59
C TYR A 117 -9.05 6.34 4.17
N PHE A 118 -9.76 5.55 3.37
CA PHE A 118 -9.25 5.08 2.09
C PHE A 118 -10.10 5.49 0.90
N ASP A 119 -11.13 6.31 1.10
CA ASP A 119 -11.99 6.83 0.03
C ASP A 119 -12.62 5.69 -0.81
N VAL A 120 -12.94 4.58 -0.15
CA VAL A 120 -13.60 3.40 -0.73
C VAL A 120 -14.54 2.77 0.29
N ARG A 121 -15.71 2.33 -0.16
CA ARG A 121 -16.66 1.62 0.71
C ARG A 121 -16.54 0.12 0.49
N ILE A 122 -16.18 -0.60 1.54
CA ILE A 122 -15.97 -2.06 1.48
C ILE A 122 -17.26 -2.84 1.70
N THR A 123 -17.31 -4.03 1.08
CA THR A 123 -18.36 -5.03 1.27
C THR A 123 -17.74 -6.42 1.30
N LYS A 124 -18.49 -7.41 1.78
CA LYS A 124 -18.02 -8.81 1.75
C LYS A 124 -17.96 -9.35 0.33
N GLY A 125 -16.95 -10.17 0.06
CA GLY A 125 -16.82 -10.91 -1.18
C GLY A 125 -17.85 -12.04 -1.32
N ASP A 126 -17.93 -12.62 -2.51
CA ASP A 126 -18.80 -13.75 -2.80
C ASP A 126 -18.09 -15.08 -2.43
N PRO A 127 -18.63 -15.88 -1.48
CA PRO A 127 -18.08 -17.18 -1.15
C PRO A 127 -17.98 -18.14 -2.34
N GLU A 128 -18.77 -17.97 -3.41
CA GLU A 128 -18.62 -18.76 -4.63
C GLU A 128 -17.30 -18.47 -5.35
N ALA A 129 -16.85 -17.21 -5.38
CA ALA A 129 -15.54 -16.86 -5.93
C ALA A 129 -14.41 -17.60 -5.20
N TYR A 130 -14.51 -17.73 -3.86
CA TYR A 130 -13.54 -18.48 -3.07
C TYR A 130 -13.57 -19.99 -3.35
N ARG A 131 -14.75 -20.56 -3.65
CA ARG A 131 -14.86 -21.96 -4.09
C ARG A 131 -14.19 -22.17 -5.44
N GLN A 132 -14.43 -21.26 -6.39
CA GLN A 132 -13.78 -21.32 -7.71
C GLN A 132 -12.26 -21.16 -7.60
N ALA A 133 -11.79 -20.31 -6.70
CA ALA A 133 -10.37 -20.20 -6.37
C ALA A 133 -9.79 -21.51 -5.81
N HIS A 134 -10.52 -22.23 -4.96
CA HIS A 134 -10.11 -23.56 -4.48
C HIS A 134 -10.06 -24.59 -5.62
N VAL A 135 -11.01 -24.56 -6.56
CA VAL A 135 -10.98 -25.44 -7.74
C VAL A 135 -9.75 -25.15 -8.62
N ALA A 136 -9.46 -23.88 -8.88
CA ALA A 136 -8.29 -23.48 -9.66
C ALA A 136 -6.97 -23.84 -8.94
N LEU A 137 -6.90 -23.69 -7.62
CA LEU A 137 -5.76 -24.15 -6.81
C LEU A 137 -5.60 -25.68 -6.86
N ASP A 138 -6.70 -26.43 -6.81
CA ASP A 138 -6.71 -27.89 -6.90
C ASP A 138 -6.08 -28.38 -8.21
N GLU A 139 -6.48 -27.76 -9.32
CA GLU A 139 -5.95 -28.04 -10.66
C GLU A 139 -4.47 -27.65 -10.79
N ALA A 140 -4.11 -26.42 -10.37
CA ALA A 140 -2.74 -25.92 -10.45
C ALA A 140 -1.75 -26.72 -9.59
N LEU A 141 -2.20 -27.24 -8.45
CA LEU A 141 -1.37 -28.08 -7.59
C LEU A 141 -1.30 -29.53 -8.08
N GLY A 142 -2.40 -30.07 -8.61
CA GLY A 142 -2.52 -31.46 -9.03
C GLY A 142 -2.33 -32.46 -7.88
N GLY A 143 -2.37 -33.76 -8.18
CA GLY A 143 -2.22 -34.82 -7.18
C GLY A 143 -3.51 -35.15 -6.42
N SER A 144 -3.39 -35.93 -5.34
CA SER A 144 -4.51 -36.42 -4.54
C SER A 144 -4.38 -36.04 -3.06
N GLY A 145 -5.49 -36.10 -2.32
CA GLY A 145 -5.55 -35.74 -0.90
C GLY A 145 -6.07 -34.33 -0.64
N PRO A 146 -6.17 -33.91 0.63
CA PRO A 146 -6.74 -32.61 1.01
C PRO A 146 -5.99 -31.44 0.40
N LEU A 147 -6.72 -30.45 -0.15
CA LEU A 147 -6.13 -29.26 -0.78
C LEU A 147 -5.23 -28.47 0.19
N ALA A 148 -5.64 -28.34 1.46
CA ALA A 148 -4.87 -27.65 2.50
C ALA A 148 -3.49 -28.27 2.75
N GLU A 149 -3.38 -29.61 2.69
CA GLU A 149 -2.10 -30.31 2.84
C GLU A 149 -1.21 -30.09 1.61
N ARG A 150 -1.79 -30.15 0.40
CA ARG A 150 -1.05 -29.93 -0.85
C ARG A 150 -0.52 -28.51 -0.99
N ILE A 151 -1.31 -27.48 -0.65
CA ILE A 151 -0.83 -26.09 -0.69
C ILE A 151 0.27 -25.85 0.35
N GLN A 152 0.17 -26.46 1.54
CA GLN A 152 1.21 -26.34 2.55
C GLN A 152 2.50 -27.03 2.11
N ALA A 153 2.42 -28.22 1.53
CA ALA A 153 3.57 -28.93 0.97
C ALA A 153 4.21 -28.13 -0.18
N HIS A 154 3.40 -27.52 -1.05
CA HIS A 154 3.89 -26.65 -2.12
C HIS A 154 4.63 -25.43 -1.55
N ARG A 155 4.05 -24.73 -0.56
CA ARG A 155 4.68 -23.60 0.12
C ARG A 155 6.02 -23.96 0.76
N THR A 156 6.12 -25.13 1.40
CA THR A 156 7.38 -25.61 1.99
C THR A 156 8.41 -25.98 0.93
N ALA A 157 7.99 -26.57 -0.20
CA ALA A 157 8.90 -26.91 -1.29
C ALA A 157 9.41 -25.68 -2.06
N ASP A 158 8.67 -24.57 -2.00
CA ASP A 158 9.00 -23.30 -2.66
C ASP A 158 9.83 -22.38 -1.75
N GLU A 159 10.19 -22.80 -0.53
CA GLU A 159 10.99 -21.98 0.39
C GLU A 159 12.39 -21.69 -0.16
N ILE A 160 12.80 -20.43 -0.10
CA ILE A 160 14.15 -19.98 -0.40
C ILE A 160 15.03 -20.31 0.82
N PRO A 161 16.16 -21.02 0.64
CA PRO A 161 17.12 -21.21 1.72
C PRO A 161 17.57 -19.84 2.28
N PRO A 162 17.53 -19.60 3.60
CA PRO A 162 17.81 -18.28 4.18
C PRO A 162 19.16 -17.68 3.74
N GLU A 163 20.19 -18.51 3.57
CA GLU A 163 21.52 -18.12 3.11
C GLU A 163 21.57 -17.66 1.64
N ARG A 164 20.53 -17.95 0.86
CA ARG A 164 20.38 -17.54 -0.55
C ARG A 164 19.47 -16.34 -0.72
N LEU A 165 18.75 -15.93 0.34
CA LEU A 165 17.72 -14.89 0.26
C LEU A 165 18.30 -13.54 -0.21
N GLU A 166 19.39 -13.09 0.40
CA GLU A 166 20.03 -11.81 0.06
C GLU A 166 20.50 -11.77 -1.40
N GLU A 167 21.15 -12.83 -1.87
CA GLU A 167 21.59 -12.97 -3.26
C GLU A 167 20.39 -12.90 -4.24
N CYS A 168 19.29 -13.57 -3.91
CA CYS A 168 18.08 -13.54 -4.73
C CYS A 168 17.45 -12.13 -4.76
N ILE A 169 17.39 -11.44 -3.61
CA ILE A 169 16.87 -10.06 -3.52
C ILE A 169 17.66 -9.14 -4.47
N HIS A 170 18.99 -9.19 -4.40
CA HIS A 170 19.85 -8.37 -5.25
C HIS A 170 19.69 -8.70 -6.74
N ALA A 171 19.57 -9.97 -7.10
CA ALA A 171 19.37 -10.39 -8.49
C ALA A 171 18.05 -9.85 -9.06
N PHE A 172 16.94 -10.00 -8.34
CA PHE A 172 15.65 -9.46 -8.77
C PHE A 172 15.64 -7.94 -8.80
N SER A 173 16.21 -7.29 -7.78
CA SER A 173 16.30 -5.83 -7.70
C SER A 173 17.06 -5.26 -8.90
N SER A 174 18.23 -5.82 -9.22
CA SER A 174 19.03 -5.38 -10.36
C SER A 174 18.27 -5.55 -11.67
N ALA A 175 17.65 -6.72 -11.89
CA ALA A 175 16.90 -6.99 -13.11
C ALA A 175 15.67 -6.07 -13.27
N LEU A 176 14.97 -5.79 -12.17
CA LEU A 176 13.84 -4.85 -12.16
C LEU A 176 14.32 -3.42 -12.40
N ARG A 177 15.41 -2.99 -11.77
CA ARG A 177 15.97 -1.64 -11.93
C ARG A 177 16.32 -1.36 -13.38
N ASP A 178 17.00 -2.27 -14.05
CA ASP A 178 17.38 -2.11 -15.47
C ASP A 178 16.15 -1.95 -16.37
N ARG A 179 15.11 -2.72 -16.10
CA ARG A 179 13.85 -2.67 -16.84
C ARG A 179 13.05 -1.39 -16.56
N VAL A 180 12.98 -1.00 -15.28
CA VAL A 180 12.23 0.16 -14.81
C VAL A 180 12.87 1.45 -15.29
N ARG A 181 14.20 1.62 -15.19
CA ARG A 181 14.87 2.86 -15.65
C ARG A 181 14.71 3.12 -17.14
N ALA A 182 14.53 2.08 -17.95
CA ALA A 182 14.24 2.22 -19.38
C ALA A 182 12.84 2.79 -19.66
N THR A 183 11.90 2.61 -18.73
CA THR A 183 10.48 2.97 -18.91
C THR A 183 10.09 4.19 -18.08
N TYR A 184 10.56 4.25 -16.83
CA TYR A 184 10.33 5.30 -15.85
C TYR A 184 11.69 5.87 -15.43
N PRO A 185 12.15 6.96 -16.04
CA PRO A 185 13.41 7.59 -15.67
C PRO A 185 13.42 8.00 -14.20
N LEU A 186 14.48 7.59 -13.49
CA LEU A 186 14.72 7.93 -12.09
C LEU A 186 15.97 8.82 -11.96
N PRO A 187 16.05 9.68 -10.92
CA PRO A 187 17.25 10.47 -10.63
C PRO A 187 18.50 9.59 -10.52
N ASP A 188 19.63 10.03 -11.06
CA ASP A 188 20.86 9.24 -11.06
C ASP A 188 21.41 8.93 -9.64
N THR A 189 20.98 9.72 -8.65
CA THR A 189 21.35 9.58 -7.24
C THR A 189 20.44 8.63 -6.47
N GLU A 190 19.38 8.08 -7.09
CA GLU A 190 18.50 7.12 -6.41
C GLU A 190 19.28 5.90 -5.93
N THR A 191 19.00 5.46 -4.70
CA THR A 191 19.68 4.33 -4.10
C THR A 191 18.76 3.58 -3.12
N ILE A 192 18.84 2.25 -3.17
CA ILE A 192 18.23 1.36 -2.18
C ILE A 192 19.32 0.63 -1.41
N THR A 193 19.24 0.64 -0.09
CA THR A 193 19.96 -0.28 0.79
C THR A 193 19.04 -1.45 1.13
N TYR A 194 19.47 -2.68 0.90
CA TYR A 194 18.73 -3.87 1.31
C TYR A 194 19.27 -4.38 2.65
N GLU A 195 18.36 -4.72 3.56
CA GLU A 195 18.69 -5.30 4.87
C GLU A 195 17.87 -6.56 5.09
N VAL A 196 18.53 -7.66 5.43
CA VAL A 196 17.85 -8.87 5.90
C VAL A 196 17.70 -8.77 7.41
N VAL A 197 16.46 -8.72 7.89
CA VAL A 197 16.13 -8.50 9.30
C VAL A 197 15.39 -9.69 9.91
N THR A 198 15.35 -9.75 11.24
CA THR A 198 14.61 -10.75 12.03
C THR A 198 13.75 -10.02 13.08
N ASP A 199 12.86 -10.76 13.73
CA ASP A 199 11.92 -10.35 14.78
C ASP A 199 10.97 -9.23 14.34
N LYS A 200 10.45 -9.34 13.10
CA LYS A 200 9.49 -8.39 12.53
C LYS A 200 8.13 -9.05 12.24
N PRO A 201 7.01 -8.30 12.36
CA PRO A 201 5.68 -8.84 12.10
C PRO A 201 5.29 -8.85 10.61
N TRP A 202 6.11 -8.28 9.72
CA TRP A 202 5.87 -8.10 8.28
C TRP A 202 6.93 -8.84 7.44
N SER A 203 6.69 -8.99 6.13
CA SER A 203 7.60 -9.69 5.19
C SER A 203 8.64 -8.80 4.54
N GLY A 204 8.26 -7.59 4.16
CA GLY A 204 9.13 -6.55 3.65
C GLY A 204 8.62 -5.21 4.14
N PHE A 205 9.50 -4.20 4.13
CA PHE A 205 9.12 -2.82 4.39
C PHE A 205 10.10 -1.85 3.74
N ASN A 206 9.58 -0.81 3.10
CA ASN A 206 10.36 0.30 2.56
C ASN A 206 10.37 1.47 3.54
N TYR A 207 11.55 1.85 4.02
CA TYR A 207 11.76 3.10 4.73
C TYR A 207 12.28 4.15 3.74
N TYR A 208 11.41 5.07 3.30
CA TYR A 208 11.85 6.18 2.47
C TYR A 208 12.49 7.30 3.30
N LEU A 209 13.75 7.61 3.00
CA LEU A 209 14.62 8.52 3.77
C LEU A 209 14.71 9.93 3.16
N GLY A 210 14.01 10.17 2.04
CA GLY A 210 14.16 11.38 1.22
C GLY A 210 15.48 11.41 0.44
N ASN A 211 15.63 12.40 -0.43
CA ASN A 211 16.77 12.54 -1.34
C ASN A 211 16.97 11.30 -2.21
N TYR A 212 15.86 10.67 -2.64
CA TYR A 212 15.85 9.49 -3.49
C TYR A 212 16.48 8.24 -2.85
N ARG A 213 16.42 8.12 -1.52
CA ARG A 213 17.04 7.00 -0.79
C ARG A 213 16.00 6.19 0.00
N SER A 214 16.07 4.87 -0.11
CA SER A 214 15.30 3.95 0.73
C SER A 214 16.19 2.93 1.43
N THR A 215 15.73 2.45 2.58
CA THR A 215 16.13 1.14 3.10
C THR A 215 14.99 0.16 2.92
N VAL A 216 15.21 -0.95 2.22
CA VAL A 216 14.25 -2.05 2.09
C VAL A 216 14.68 -3.17 3.03
N ALA A 217 13.91 -3.37 4.09
CA ALA A 217 14.13 -4.44 5.03
C ALA A 217 13.28 -5.66 4.66
N VAL A 218 13.88 -6.84 4.57
CA VAL A 218 13.19 -8.11 4.26
C VAL A 218 13.34 -9.06 5.44
N ASN A 219 12.22 -9.57 5.93
CA ASN A 219 12.20 -10.43 7.11
C ASN A 219 12.56 -11.88 6.76
N ALA A 220 13.66 -12.38 7.32
CA ALA A 220 14.15 -13.74 7.14
C ALA A 220 13.49 -14.79 8.06
N ASP A 221 12.81 -14.37 9.13
CA ASP A 221 12.10 -15.31 10.02
C ASP A 221 10.88 -15.92 9.33
N LEU A 222 10.32 -15.19 8.37
CA LEU A 222 9.33 -15.72 7.46
C LEU A 222 10.07 -16.49 6.36
N LYS A 223 9.82 -17.80 6.29
CA LYS A 223 10.29 -18.68 5.22
C LYS A 223 9.78 -18.17 3.87
N GLN A 224 10.57 -17.30 3.23
CA GLN A 224 10.24 -16.65 1.97
C GLN A 224 10.09 -17.68 0.87
N GLN A 225 9.11 -17.49 0.00
CA GLN A 225 8.80 -18.40 -1.11
C GLN A 225 9.36 -17.84 -2.42
N MET A 226 9.92 -18.71 -3.26
CA MET A 226 10.46 -18.34 -4.56
C MET A 226 9.42 -17.63 -5.43
N ALA A 227 8.16 -18.07 -5.38
CA ALA A 227 7.05 -17.48 -6.11
C ALA A 227 6.66 -16.08 -5.59
N ASN A 228 6.93 -15.77 -4.32
CA ASN A 228 6.58 -14.48 -3.72
C ASN A 228 7.69 -13.44 -3.86
N LEU A 229 8.96 -13.85 -3.88
CA LEU A 229 10.09 -12.92 -3.87
C LEU A 229 10.10 -11.91 -5.03
N PRO A 230 9.81 -12.27 -6.31
CA PRO A 230 9.77 -11.29 -7.40
C PRO A 230 8.75 -10.19 -7.15
N ARG A 231 7.59 -10.54 -6.57
CA ARG A 231 6.54 -9.58 -6.22
C ARG A 231 6.97 -8.70 -5.06
N LEU A 232 7.54 -9.30 -4.00
CA LEU A 232 8.02 -8.56 -2.84
C LEU A 232 9.07 -7.51 -3.25
N VAL A 233 10.07 -7.90 -4.04
CA VAL A 233 11.12 -6.97 -4.47
C VAL A 233 10.55 -5.88 -5.38
N ALA A 234 9.61 -6.21 -6.28
CA ALA A 234 8.95 -5.21 -7.12
C ALA A 234 8.13 -4.22 -6.30
N HIS A 235 7.35 -4.72 -5.33
CA HIS A 235 6.49 -3.96 -4.43
C HIS A 235 7.30 -2.97 -3.60
N GLU A 236 8.41 -3.39 -2.99
CA GLU A 236 9.21 -2.50 -2.15
C GLU A 236 10.16 -1.59 -2.94
N SER A 237 10.54 -1.98 -4.16
CA SER A 237 11.64 -1.33 -4.91
C SER A 237 11.19 -0.78 -6.26
N TYR A 238 11.29 -1.58 -7.31
CA TYR A 238 11.12 -1.14 -8.70
C TYR A 238 10.02 -1.95 -9.39
N PRO A 239 8.96 -1.32 -9.95
CA PRO A 239 8.56 0.09 -9.88
C PRO A 239 7.65 0.43 -8.68
N GLY A 240 7.75 -0.27 -7.55
CA GLY A 240 6.90 -0.04 -6.37
C GLY A 240 7.31 1.16 -5.51
N HIS A 241 7.22 1.03 -4.17
CA HIS A 241 7.33 2.15 -3.22
C HIS A 241 8.53 3.06 -3.43
N HIS A 242 9.74 2.51 -3.56
CA HIS A 242 10.93 3.35 -3.79
C HIS A 242 10.80 4.20 -5.07
N THR A 243 10.29 3.59 -6.14
CA THR A 243 10.10 4.27 -7.42
C THR A 243 9.04 5.36 -7.30
N GLU A 244 7.91 5.06 -6.65
CA GLU A 244 6.85 6.04 -6.39
C GLU A 244 7.40 7.25 -5.62
N HIS A 245 8.07 7.02 -4.49
CA HIS A 245 8.62 8.11 -3.70
C HIS A 245 9.64 8.94 -4.50
N CYS A 246 10.54 8.30 -5.24
CA CYS A 246 11.53 9.03 -6.03
C CYS A 246 10.88 9.88 -7.13
N ARG A 247 9.89 9.32 -7.83
CA ARG A 247 9.17 10.00 -8.92
C ARG A 247 8.35 11.18 -8.38
N LYS A 248 7.66 11.02 -7.25
CA LYS A 248 6.89 12.09 -6.60
C LYS A 248 7.78 13.16 -5.98
N GLU A 249 8.89 12.80 -5.32
CA GLU A 249 9.85 13.78 -4.81
C GLU A 249 10.43 14.61 -5.97
N PHE A 250 10.89 13.96 -7.04
CA PHE A 250 11.48 14.65 -8.18
C PHE A 250 10.46 15.55 -8.91
N GLY A 251 9.28 14.99 -9.22
CA GLY A 251 8.29 15.65 -10.07
C GLY A 251 7.40 16.65 -9.34
N LEU A 252 6.96 16.32 -8.12
CA LEU A 252 5.99 17.11 -7.36
C LEU A 252 6.67 18.03 -6.34
N VAL A 253 7.63 17.52 -5.58
CA VAL A 253 8.32 18.31 -4.54
C VAL A 253 9.35 19.23 -5.17
N ASP A 254 10.40 18.67 -5.78
CA ASP A 254 11.51 19.46 -6.36
C ASP A 254 11.07 20.23 -7.62
N GLY A 255 10.28 19.59 -8.48
CA GLY A 255 9.85 20.17 -9.76
C GLY A 255 8.71 21.19 -9.66
N LYS A 256 7.78 21.02 -8.72
CA LYS A 256 6.55 21.83 -8.62
C LYS A 256 6.32 22.49 -7.26
N GLY A 257 7.18 22.26 -6.27
CA GLY A 257 7.06 22.86 -4.94
C GLY A 257 5.82 22.40 -4.15
N GLN A 258 5.30 21.19 -4.41
CA GLN A 258 4.11 20.67 -3.73
C GLN A 258 4.48 20.12 -2.34
N ALA A 259 4.64 21.02 -1.37
CA ALA A 259 5.10 20.69 -0.02
C ALA A 259 4.19 19.69 0.72
N GLU A 260 2.91 19.61 0.39
CA GLU A 260 1.98 18.62 0.95
C GLU A 260 2.36 17.17 0.60
N GLN A 261 3.19 16.95 -0.43
CA GLN A 261 3.68 15.62 -0.82
C GLN A 261 4.91 15.17 -0.02
N THR A 262 5.39 16.00 0.91
CA THR A 262 6.57 15.70 1.74
C THR A 262 6.24 14.90 2.99
N ILE A 263 4.97 14.59 3.24
CA ILE A 263 4.51 13.76 4.36
C ILE A 263 3.71 12.58 3.81
N PHE A 264 3.94 11.39 4.36
CA PHE A 264 3.18 10.19 4.08
C PHE A 264 2.47 9.75 5.36
N LEU A 265 1.14 9.85 5.38
CA LEU A 265 0.33 9.60 6.57
C LEU A 265 -0.39 8.27 6.44
N VAL A 266 -0.19 7.39 7.43
CA VAL A 266 -0.90 6.10 7.54
C VAL A 266 -2.40 6.37 7.71
N ASN A 267 -3.25 5.45 7.23
CA ASN A 267 -4.71 5.56 7.28
C ASN A 267 -5.26 6.79 6.52
N THR A 268 -4.63 7.15 5.40
CA THR A 268 -5.14 8.11 4.42
C THR A 268 -5.31 7.48 3.03
N PRO A 269 -6.04 8.12 2.09
CA PRO A 269 -6.29 7.54 0.77
C PRO A 269 -5.01 7.30 -0.04
N GLN A 270 -3.94 8.03 0.26
CA GLN A 270 -2.61 7.78 -0.30
C GLN A 270 -2.10 6.36 -0.02
N CYS A 271 -2.40 5.76 1.14
CA CYS A 271 -1.98 4.38 1.43
C CYS A 271 -2.64 3.38 0.48
N LEU A 272 -3.94 3.55 0.17
CA LEU A 272 -4.63 2.67 -0.79
C LEU A 272 -4.01 2.78 -2.19
N MET A 273 -3.66 4.00 -2.59
CA MET A 273 -3.02 4.26 -3.88
C MET A 273 -1.60 3.67 -3.95
N ALA A 274 -0.79 3.88 -2.92
CA ALA A 274 0.58 3.39 -2.85
C ALA A 274 0.62 1.85 -2.80
N GLU A 275 -0.22 1.22 -1.97
CA GLU A 275 -0.27 -0.24 -1.83
C GLU A 275 -0.81 -0.91 -3.09
N GLY A 276 -1.88 -0.37 -3.68
CA GLY A 276 -2.39 -0.85 -4.96
C GLY A 276 -1.35 -0.73 -6.08
N LEU A 277 -0.57 0.35 -6.11
CA LEU A 277 0.51 0.57 -7.08
C LEU A 277 1.61 -0.47 -6.88
N ALA A 278 2.06 -0.65 -5.64
CA ALA A 278 3.12 -1.57 -5.27
C ALA A 278 2.73 -3.03 -5.54
N ASP A 279 1.49 -3.45 -5.25
CA ASP A 279 0.98 -4.79 -5.59
C ASP A 279 0.92 -5.04 -7.10
N LEU A 280 0.77 -3.98 -7.91
CA LEU A 280 0.79 -4.05 -9.38
C LEU A 280 2.17 -3.76 -9.98
N ALA A 281 3.20 -3.54 -9.16
CA ALA A 281 4.53 -3.18 -9.63
C ALA A 281 5.15 -4.25 -10.55
N LEU A 282 5.04 -5.53 -10.18
CA LEU A 282 5.53 -6.62 -11.04
C LEU A 282 4.75 -6.73 -12.34
N TYR A 283 3.43 -6.53 -12.30
CA TYR A 283 2.58 -6.51 -13.49
C TYR A 283 3.00 -5.38 -14.45
N ALA A 284 3.19 -4.17 -13.91
CA ALA A 284 3.65 -3.02 -14.67
C ALA A 284 5.07 -3.19 -15.22
N ALA A 285 5.98 -3.78 -14.44
CA ALA A 285 7.32 -4.14 -14.89
C ALA A 285 7.24 -5.07 -16.10
N MET A 286 6.43 -6.12 -16.06
CA MET A 286 6.29 -7.05 -17.19
C MET A 286 5.68 -6.40 -18.44
N GLY A 287 4.98 -5.26 -18.30
CA GLY A 287 4.50 -4.42 -19.40
C GLY A 287 3.30 -5.02 -20.14
N ASP A 288 2.99 -4.55 -21.36
CA ASP A 288 1.79 -5.01 -22.10
C ASP A 288 1.77 -6.53 -22.36
N ARG A 289 2.93 -7.19 -22.34
CA ARG A 289 3.05 -8.66 -22.44
C ARG A 289 2.48 -9.40 -21.22
N ALA A 290 2.28 -8.72 -20.11
CA ALA A 290 1.66 -9.25 -18.89
C ALA A 290 0.13 -9.35 -18.98
N SER A 291 -0.50 -8.63 -19.92
CA SER A 291 -1.95 -8.56 -20.11
C SER A 291 -2.49 -9.65 -21.05
N GLU A 292 -1.61 -10.36 -21.77
CA GLU A 292 -2.00 -11.44 -22.66
C GLU A 292 -1.93 -12.75 -21.89
N ALA A 293 -3.08 -13.25 -21.44
CA ALA A 293 -3.25 -14.60 -20.92
C ALA A 293 -3.13 -15.65 -22.06
N THR A 294 -2.14 -15.51 -22.93
CA THR A 294 -1.82 -16.43 -24.02
C THR A 294 -0.58 -17.22 -23.60
N GLY A 295 -0.66 -18.54 -23.66
CA GLY A 295 0.35 -19.49 -23.17
C GLY A 295 1.68 -19.49 -23.93
N ASP A 296 2.22 -18.33 -24.27
CA ASP A 296 3.44 -18.14 -25.06
C ASP A 296 4.69 -17.91 -24.19
N GLY A 297 4.60 -18.09 -22.86
CA GLY A 297 5.78 -18.15 -21.98
C GLY A 297 6.43 -16.80 -21.65
N HIS A 298 5.67 -15.71 -21.64
CA HIS A 298 6.17 -14.34 -21.42
C HIS A 298 5.65 -13.64 -20.15
N GLY A 299 5.17 -14.40 -19.17
CA GLY A 299 4.75 -13.89 -17.86
C GLY A 299 5.91 -13.66 -16.89
N TRP A 300 5.60 -13.21 -15.67
CA TRP A 300 6.61 -13.01 -14.62
C TRP A 300 7.27 -14.32 -14.17
N GLY A 301 6.57 -15.45 -14.32
CA GLY A 301 7.05 -16.77 -13.93
C GLY A 301 8.24 -17.23 -14.77
N SER A 302 8.21 -17.05 -16.09
CA SER A 302 9.35 -17.41 -16.96
C SER A 302 10.54 -16.48 -16.72
N TRP A 303 10.29 -15.17 -16.58
CA TRP A 303 11.32 -14.19 -16.22
C TRP A 303 11.99 -14.52 -14.88
N ALA A 304 11.21 -14.87 -13.86
CA ALA A 304 11.75 -15.29 -12.57
C ALA A 304 12.52 -16.61 -12.66
N ALA A 305 12.07 -17.56 -13.48
CA ALA A 305 12.77 -18.83 -13.69
C ALA A 305 14.15 -18.64 -14.33
N GLU A 306 14.31 -17.68 -15.25
CA GLU A 306 15.61 -17.32 -15.83
C GLU A 306 16.57 -16.79 -14.75
N ILE A 307 16.11 -15.84 -13.93
CA ILE A 307 16.93 -15.27 -12.84
C ILE A 307 17.32 -16.36 -11.82
N TYR A 308 16.38 -17.19 -11.40
CA TYR A 308 16.69 -18.29 -10.47
C TYR A 308 17.65 -19.32 -11.07
N ALA A 309 17.54 -19.61 -12.37
CA ALA A 309 18.44 -20.55 -13.05
C ALA A 309 19.89 -20.05 -13.04
N ASP A 310 20.12 -18.75 -13.21
CA ASP A 310 21.45 -18.13 -13.10
C ASP A 310 22.03 -18.27 -11.68
N LEU A 311 21.17 -18.33 -10.67
CA LEU A 311 21.52 -18.61 -9.27
C LEU A 311 21.61 -20.12 -8.95
N GLY A 312 21.42 -20.99 -9.94
CA GLY A 312 21.42 -22.45 -9.76
C GLY A 312 20.20 -22.98 -9.01
N LEU A 313 19.11 -22.22 -8.96
CA LEU A 313 17.85 -22.57 -8.31
C LEU A 313 16.82 -23.00 -9.35
N ARG A 314 16.04 -24.04 -9.04
CA ARG A 314 14.99 -24.54 -9.93
C ARG A 314 13.65 -23.93 -9.53
N PHE A 315 13.00 -23.24 -10.47
CA PHE A 315 11.70 -22.62 -10.26
C PHE A 315 10.73 -23.01 -11.39
N ASP A 316 9.51 -23.41 -11.01
CA ASP A 316 8.43 -23.72 -11.96
C ASP A 316 7.53 -22.48 -12.12
N GLY A 317 7.94 -21.60 -13.03
CA GLY A 317 7.27 -20.31 -13.25
C GLY A 317 5.81 -20.44 -13.65
N ALA A 318 5.47 -21.38 -14.54
CA ALA A 318 4.10 -21.57 -15.00
C ALA A 318 3.18 -22.04 -13.85
N ARG A 319 3.66 -22.98 -13.02
CA ARG A 319 2.91 -23.42 -11.85
C ARG A 319 2.77 -22.30 -10.82
N ALA A 320 3.83 -21.54 -10.58
CA ALA A 320 3.80 -20.41 -9.66
C ALA A 320 2.79 -19.33 -10.09
N GLU A 321 2.70 -19.04 -11.39
CA GLU A 321 1.69 -18.15 -11.96
C GLU A 321 0.27 -18.66 -11.76
N ALA A 322 0.02 -19.94 -12.06
CA ALA A 322 -1.30 -20.55 -11.89
C ALA A 322 -1.75 -20.53 -10.41
N VAL A 323 -0.87 -20.92 -9.49
CA VAL A 323 -1.14 -20.88 -8.04
C VAL A 323 -1.37 -19.44 -7.56
N SER A 324 -0.57 -18.49 -8.06
CA SER A 324 -0.70 -17.10 -7.68
C SER A 324 -2.02 -16.48 -8.16
N ALA A 325 -2.41 -16.72 -9.42
CA ALA A 325 -3.68 -16.25 -9.96
C ALA A 325 -4.87 -16.78 -9.16
N ALA A 326 -4.86 -18.06 -8.79
CA ALA A 326 -5.90 -18.65 -7.97
C ALA A 326 -5.89 -18.11 -6.53
N THR A 327 -4.72 -17.80 -5.97
CA THR A 327 -4.62 -17.21 -4.62
C THR A 327 -5.06 -15.74 -4.58
N THR A 328 -4.85 -14.95 -5.64
CA THR A 328 -5.32 -13.56 -5.72
C THR A 328 -6.84 -13.47 -5.59
N ALA A 329 -7.59 -14.46 -6.09
CA ALA A 329 -9.04 -14.54 -5.91
C ALA A 329 -9.49 -14.78 -4.45
N LEU A 330 -8.56 -15.06 -3.54
CA LEU A 330 -8.80 -15.18 -2.09
C LEU A 330 -8.39 -13.93 -1.31
N ALA A 331 -7.97 -12.83 -1.96
CA ALA A 331 -7.54 -11.60 -1.29
C ALA A 331 -8.61 -11.03 -0.35
N ASP A 332 -9.87 -11.07 -0.79
CA ASP A 332 -11.04 -10.53 -0.08
C ASP A 332 -11.30 -11.23 1.25
N VAL A 333 -10.83 -12.47 1.43
CA VAL A 333 -11.08 -13.25 2.65
C VAL A 333 -10.54 -12.55 3.90
N ARG A 334 -9.43 -11.80 3.79
CA ARG A 334 -8.90 -11.03 4.94
C ARG A 334 -9.77 -9.82 5.26
N GLN A 335 -10.27 -9.15 4.23
CA GLN A 335 -11.21 -8.03 4.39
C GLN A 335 -12.55 -8.51 4.96
N ASP A 336 -13.09 -9.63 4.46
CA ASP A 336 -14.29 -10.28 5.00
C ASP A 336 -14.12 -10.63 6.47
N ALA A 337 -12.95 -11.15 6.86
CA ALA A 337 -12.63 -11.44 8.25
C ALA A 337 -12.59 -10.17 9.12
N ALA A 338 -12.09 -9.05 8.58
CA ALA A 338 -12.11 -7.76 9.25
C ALA A 338 -13.54 -7.23 9.43
N ILE A 339 -14.38 -7.32 8.40
CA ILE A 339 -15.82 -6.98 8.47
C ILE A 339 -16.53 -7.87 9.49
N MET A 340 -16.30 -9.19 9.45
CA MET A 340 -16.88 -10.12 10.42
C MET A 340 -16.51 -9.75 11.86
N LEU A 341 -15.27 -9.33 12.08
CA LEU A 341 -14.76 -9.01 13.42
C LEU A 341 -15.28 -7.66 13.93
N HIS A 342 -15.21 -6.61 13.11
CA HIS A 342 -15.42 -5.22 13.57
C HIS A 342 -16.78 -4.63 13.22
N ASP A 343 -17.43 -5.11 12.16
CA ASP A 343 -18.75 -4.63 11.74
C ASP A 343 -19.86 -5.57 12.22
N GLU A 344 -19.69 -6.87 11.95
CA GLU A 344 -20.67 -7.89 12.35
C GLU A 344 -20.50 -8.38 13.80
N HIS A 345 -19.39 -8.01 14.46
CA HIS A 345 -19.07 -8.40 15.85
C HIS A 345 -19.14 -9.92 16.08
N ARG A 346 -18.69 -10.71 15.10
CA ARG A 346 -18.66 -12.18 15.17
C ARG A 346 -17.68 -12.66 16.23
N PRO A 347 -17.95 -13.81 16.89
CA PRO A 347 -16.99 -14.44 17.78
C PRO A 347 -15.65 -14.71 17.09
N VAL A 348 -14.53 -14.50 17.80
CA VAL A 348 -13.17 -14.71 17.29
C VAL A 348 -12.99 -16.09 16.66
N ASP A 349 -13.49 -17.15 17.30
CA ASP A 349 -13.34 -18.52 16.78
C ASP A 349 -14.09 -18.75 15.45
N ASP A 350 -15.19 -18.02 15.20
CA ASP A 350 -15.87 -18.07 13.90
C ASP A 350 -15.03 -17.40 12.81
N VAL A 351 -14.37 -16.29 13.13
CA VAL A 351 -13.47 -15.58 12.20
C VAL A 351 -12.23 -16.42 11.92
N VAL A 352 -11.65 -17.08 12.94
CA VAL A 352 -10.55 -18.05 12.76
C VAL A 352 -11.00 -19.19 11.83
N ALA A 353 -12.17 -19.77 12.06
CA ALA A 353 -12.68 -20.86 11.23
C ALA A 353 -12.90 -20.41 9.78
N PHE A 354 -13.38 -19.18 9.56
CA PHE A 354 -13.53 -18.58 8.23
C PHE A 354 -12.18 -18.44 7.52
N LEU A 355 -11.17 -17.87 8.19
CA LEU A 355 -9.82 -17.70 7.64
C LEU A 355 -9.19 -19.05 7.28
N LYS A 356 -9.24 -20.03 8.18
CA LYS A 356 -8.68 -21.38 7.95
C LYS A 356 -9.32 -22.05 6.73
N ARG A 357 -10.64 -21.98 6.64
CA ARG A 357 -11.41 -22.58 5.55
C ARG A 357 -10.99 -21.99 4.21
N TRP A 358 -11.01 -20.68 4.07
CA TRP A 358 -10.89 -20.04 2.77
C TRP A 358 -9.43 -19.79 2.35
N LEU A 359 -8.52 -19.47 3.28
CA LEU A 359 -7.11 -19.26 2.97
C LEU A 359 -6.28 -20.55 3.02
N LEU A 360 -6.88 -21.67 3.42
CA LEU A 360 -6.22 -22.98 3.53
C LEU A 360 -4.97 -22.87 4.42
N VAL A 361 -5.14 -22.27 5.60
CA VAL A 361 -4.09 -22.07 6.60
C VAL A 361 -4.44 -22.81 7.89
N ASP A 362 -3.43 -23.08 8.70
CA ASP A 362 -3.61 -23.67 10.03
C ASP A 362 -4.12 -22.66 11.06
N ASP A 363 -4.35 -23.15 12.29
CA ASP A 363 -4.87 -22.34 13.39
C ASP A 363 -3.91 -21.22 13.80
N ASP A 364 -2.62 -21.54 13.89
CA ASP A 364 -1.59 -20.60 14.32
C ASP A 364 -1.48 -19.42 13.37
N ARG A 365 -1.48 -19.68 12.05
CA ARG A 365 -1.45 -18.64 11.02
C ARG A 365 -2.74 -17.84 10.97
N ALA A 366 -3.91 -18.47 11.11
CA ALA A 366 -5.17 -17.73 11.18
C ALA A 366 -5.23 -16.79 12.41
N ARG A 367 -4.77 -17.26 13.58
CA ARG A 367 -4.69 -16.43 14.79
C ARG A 367 -3.62 -15.34 14.69
N GLN A 368 -2.52 -15.57 13.98
CA GLN A 368 -1.53 -14.53 13.69
C GLN A 368 -2.14 -13.41 12.85
N MET A 369 -2.89 -13.75 11.80
CA MET A 369 -3.56 -12.77 10.95
C MET A 369 -4.58 -11.94 11.74
N LEU A 370 -5.30 -12.55 12.68
CA LEU A 370 -6.19 -11.83 13.58
C LEU A 370 -5.47 -10.79 14.44
N ARG A 371 -4.22 -11.00 14.86
CA ARG A 371 -3.48 -9.97 15.61
C ARG A 371 -3.30 -8.69 14.80
N PHE A 372 -3.03 -8.83 13.50
CA PHE A 372 -2.95 -7.69 12.58
C PHE A 372 -4.33 -7.05 12.38
N LEU A 373 -5.36 -7.86 12.12
CA LEU A 373 -6.73 -7.37 11.94
C LEU A 373 -7.31 -6.71 13.20
N SER A 374 -6.79 -7.01 14.39
CA SER A 374 -7.22 -6.40 15.65
C SER A 374 -6.38 -5.19 16.09
N SER A 375 -5.32 -4.83 15.36
CA SER A 375 -4.48 -3.69 15.72
C SER A 375 -5.23 -2.36 15.58
N PRO A 376 -5.16 -1.43 16.55
CA PRO A 376 -5.80 -0.11 16.44
C PRO A 376 -5.38 0.68 15.20
N LEU A 377 -4.08 0.60 14.84
CA LEU A 377 -3.49 1.29 13.68
C LEU A 377 -3.73 0.51 12.38
N TRP A 378 -3.63 -0.83 12.41
CA TRP A 378 -3.62 -1.65 11.19
C TRP A 378 -4.95 -2.33 10.84
N ARG A 379 -5.97 -2.29 11.70
CA ARG A 379 -7.25 -3.02 11.50
C ARG A 379 -7.91 -2.74 10.16
N ALA A 380 -7.86 -1.48 9.71
CA ALA A 380 -8.44 -1.04 8.45
C ALA A 380 -7.49 -1.25 7.26
N TYR A 381 -6.18 -1.35 7.52
CA TYR A 381 -5.11 -1.30 6.54
C TYR A 381 -5.11 -2.50 5.59
N THR A 382 -5.70 -3.64 5.96
CA THR A 382 -5.90 -4.76 5.00
C THR A 382 -6.67 -4.31 3.74
N SER A 383 -7.55 -3.32 3.88
CA SER A 383 -8.34 -2.79 2.77
C SER A 383 -7.50 -2.05 1.73
N THR A 384 -6.31 -1.52 2.09
CA THR A 384 -5.44 -0.82 1.12
C THR A 384 -4.93 -1.78 0.06
N TYR A 385 -4.50 -2.98 0.45
CA TYR A 385 -4.08 -4.04 -0.48
C TYR A 385 -5.25 -4.53 -1.34
N VAL A 386 -6.38 -4.87 -0.70
CA VAL A 386 -7.52 -5.50 -1.39
C VAL A 386 -8.21 -4.51 -2.34
N GLU A 387 -8.63 -3.36 -1.83
CA GLU A 387 -9.33 -2.35 -2.63
C GLU A 387 -8.38 -1.57 -3.53
N GLY A 388 -7.13 -1.33 -3.11
CA GLY A 388 -6.11 -0.70 -3.93
C GLY A 388 -5.78 -1.52 -5.16
N TYR A 389 -5.49 -2.82 -4.99
CA TYR A 389 -5.30 -3.71 -6.12
C TYR A 389 -6.53 -3.73 -7.03
N ARG A 390 -7.74 -3.90 -6.49
CA ARG A 390 -8.98 -3.95 -7.30
C ARG A 390 -9.18 -2.66 -8.10
N LEU A 391 -9.07 -1.51 -7.45
CA LEU A 391 -9.29 -0.21 -8.07
C LEU A 391 -8.25 0.06 -9.16
N LEU A 392 -6.96 -0.06 -8.83
CA LEU A 392 -5.89 0.28 -9.75
C LEU A 392 -5.78 -0.74 -10.89
N ARG A 393 -6.02 -2.03 -10.63
CA ARG A 393 -6.07 -3.05 -11.69
C ARG A 393 -7.19 -2.76 -12.68
N GLY A 394 -8.40 -2.52 -12.17
CA GLY A 394 -9.56 -2.16 -13.01
C GLY A 394 -9.31 -0.88 -13.81
N TRP A 395 -8.72 0.13 -13.18
CA TRP A 395 -8.33 1.36 -13.85
C TRP A 395 -7.27 1.11 -14.91
N LEU A 396 -6.18 0.40 -14.65
CA LEU A 396 -5.14 0.09 -15.65
C LEU A 396 -5.68 -0.71 -16.85
N ASP A 397 -6.58 -1.66 -16.60
CA ASP A 397 -7.18 -2.48 -17.64
C ASP A 397 -8.19 -1.70 -18.49
N ALA A 398 -8.90 -0.72 -17.92
CA ALA A 398 -9.82 0.17 -18.62
C ALA A 398 -9.12 1.30 -19.42
N ARG A 399 -7.86 1.10 -19.86
CA ARG A 399 -7.04 2.14 -20.54
C ARG A 399 -7.64 2.62 -21.85
N PRO A 400 -7.63 3.95 -22.13
CA PRO A 400 -8.06 4.47 -23.42
C PRO A 400 -7.29 3.79 -24.54
N ALA A 401 -7.96 3.61 -25.69
CA ALA A 401 -7.31 3.05 -26.86
C ALA A 401 -6.07 3.88 -27.25
N GLY A 402 -4.93 3.21 -27.43
CA GLY A 402 -3.65 3.84 -27.76
C GLY A 402 -2.79 4.21 -26.56
N VAL A 403 -3.30 4.12 -25.32
CA VAL A 403 -2.51 4.27 -24.09
C VAL A 403 -2.00 2.91 -23.64
N GLY A 404 -0.67 2.77 -23.53
CA GLY A 404 -0.03 1.54 -23.06
C GLY A 404 -0.17 1.34 -21.55
N LEU A 405 0.02 0.09 -21.07
CA LEU A 405 0.03 -0.18 -19.63
C LEU A 405 1.06 0.67 -18.89
N THR A 406 2.27 0.78 -19.46
CA THR A 406 3.37 1.49 -18.83
C THR A 406 3.12 2.99 -18.75
N GLU A 407 2.59 3.60 -19.82
CA GLU A 407 2.19 5.01 -19.82
C GLU A 407 1.12 5.28 -18.75
N ARG A 408 0.11 4.41 -18.66
CA ARG A 408 -0.96 4.60 -17.66
C ARG A 408 -0.46 4.39 -16.22
N PHE A 409 0.42 3.42 -15.99
CA PHE A 409 1.06 3.20 -14.69
C PHE A 409 1.98 4.37 -14.30
N GLY A 410 2.67 4.98 -15.26
CA GLY A 410 3.49 6.18 -15.04
C GLY A 410 2.72 7.33 -14.39
N ARG A 411 1.43 7.49 -14.70
CA ARG A 411 0.58 8.48 -14.03
C ARG A 411 0.43 8.22 -12.53
N LEU A 412 0.37 6.96 -12.09
CA LEU A 412 0.30 6.62 -10.66
C LEU A 412 1.60 7.00 -9.92
N LEU A 413 2.74 6.91 -10.61
CA LEU A 413 4.04 7.32 -10.09
C LEU A 413 4.23 8.84 -10.03
N ASP A 414 3.58 9.57 -10.94
CA ASP A 414 3.89 10.99 -11.20
C ASP A 414 2.83 11.98 -10.71
N GLU A 415 1.60 11.52 -10.46
CA GLU A 415 0.46 12.35 -10.09
C GLU A 415 -0.03 12.02 -8.67
N PRO A 416 -0.52 13.02 -7.91
CA PRO A 416 -1.11 12.81 -6.58
C PRO A 416 -2.58 12.35 -6.70
N LEU A 417 -2.81 11.26 -7.44
CA LEU A 417 -4.15 10.72 -7.68
C LEU A 417 -4.77 10.18 -6.38
N ILE A 418 -6.08 10.32 -6.25
CA ILE A 418 -6.88 9.77 -5.15
C ILE A 418 -7.91 8.75 -5.65
N PRO A 419 -8.42 7.85 -4.79
CA PRO A 419 -9.30 6.77 -5.21
C PRO A 419 -10.59 7.23 -5.90
N SER A 420 -11.27 8.26 -5.39
CA SER A 420 -12.45 8.87 -6.02
C SER A 420 -12.19 9.41 -7.42
N ALA A 421 -11.00 9.96 -7.70
CA ALA A 421 -10.64 10.44 -9.04
C ALA A 421 -10.52 9.31 -10.07
N LEU A 422 -10.26 8.07 -9.63
CA LEU A 422 -10.15 6.92 -10.53
C LEU A 422 -11.49 6.20 -10.77
N ARG A 423 -12.45 6.33 -9.85
CA ARG A 423 -13.79 5.71 -9.95
C ARG A 423 -14.74 6.45 -10.89
N VAL A 424 -14.49 7.73 -11.16
CA VAL A 424 -15.31 8.58 -12.05
C VAL A 424 -14.85 8.51 -13.52
N ALA A 425 -13.73 7.83 -13.78
CA ALA A 425 -13.03 7.80 -15.07
C ALA A 425 -13.52 6.72 -16.04
#